data_AF-A0A314XTU2-F1
#
_entry.id   AF-A0A314XTU2-F1
#
_cell.length_a   1.000
_cell.length_b   1.000
_cell.length_c   1.000
_cell.angle_alpha   90.00
_cell.angle_beta   90.00
_cell.angle_gamma   90.00
#
_symmetry.space_group_name_H-M   'P 1'
#
loop_
_entity.id
_entity.type
_entity.pdbx_description
1 polymer ?
#
loop_
_entity_poly.entity_id
_entity_poly.type
_entity_poly.pdbx_seq_one_letter_code
_entity_poly.pdbx_strand_id
1 'polypeptide(L)'
;MVALTRSMCWDVVAKTVDSTGIGLVIYRKPISFVRYFKRKENKPPICGPKDRKNSSWYVPLSTCVTLPPRSSWPLPWPNRLTSKPPSLATNPEAEEMFYKDTIHWSALVSDAYINNAAINWSSVRNVMDMNAGYGG
;
A
#
# COMPACT_ATOMS: atom_id res chain seq x y z
N MET A 1 -1.97 22.19 -5.93
CA MET A 1 -1.32 20.97 -5.38
C MET A 1 -0.31 21.24 -4.27
N VAL A 2 0.74 22.04 -4.48
CA VAL A 2 1.81 22.24 -3.46
C VAL A 2 1.31 22.77 -2.11
N ALA A 3 0.38 23.73 -2.11
CA ALA A 3 -0.19 24.27 -0.86
C ALA A 3 -0.92 23.19 -0.04
N LEU A 4 -1.72 22.36 -0.70
CA LEU A 4 -2.46 21.26 -0.07
C LEU A 4 -1.52 20.18 0.46
N THR A 5 -0.52 19.75 -0.31
CA THR A 5 0.45 18.75 0.16
C THR A 5 1.25 19.25 1.35
N ARG A 6 1.59 20.55 1.38
CA ARG A 6 2.22 21.19 2.54
C ARG A 6 1.28 21.21 3.77
N SER A 7 -0.01 21.53 3.61
CA SER A 7 -0.97 21.49 4.72
C SER A 7 -1.23 20.06 5.24
N MET A 8 -0.99 19.05 4.41
CA MET A 8 -0.98 17.64 4.79
C MET A 8 0.37 17.16 5.34
N CYS A 9 1.34 18.06 5.58
CA CYS A 9 2.68 17.73 6.08
C CYS A 9 3.54 16.86 5.15
N TRP A 10 3.21 16.81 3.85
CA TRP A 10 3.98 16.05 2.86
C TRP A 10 5.14 16.90 2.32
N ASP A 11 6.31 16.27 2.23
CA ASP A 11 7.51 16.90 1.68
C ASP A 11 7.57 16.63 0.17
N VAL A 12 8.06 17.59 -0.62
CA VAL A 12 8.44 17.35 -2.01
C VAL A 12 9.84 16.75 -2.01
N VAL A 13 10.00 15.52 -2.50
CA VAL A 13 11.30 14.83 -2.54
C VAL A 13 11.93 14.82 -3.93
N ALA A 14 11.12 15.00 -4.98
CA ALA A 14 11.61 15.23 -6.32
C ALA A 14 10.63 16.13 -7.08
N LYS A 15 11.17 17.00 -7.92
CA LYS A 15 10.42 17.81 -8.89
C LYS A 15 11.28 17.98 -10.12
N THR A 16 10.91 17.34 -11.21
CA THR A 16 11.70 17.27 -12.45
C THR A 16 10.80 17.45 -13.66
N VAL A 17 11.39 17.82 -14.80
CA VAL A 17 10.74 17.88 -16.11
C VAL A 17 11.70 17.21 -17.09
N ASP A 18 11.20 16.29 -17.91
CA ASP A 18 12.01 15.63 -18.92
C ASP A 18 12.13 16.46 -20.21
N SER A 19 12.95 15.99 -21.16
CA SER A 19 13.15 16.67 -22.45
C SER A 19 11.90 16.71 -23.34
N THR A 20 10.89 15.88 -23.05
CA THR A 20 9.61 15.87 -23.76
C THR A 20 8.60 16.86 -23.16
N GLY A 21 8.95 17.53 -22.06
CA GLY A 21 8.12 18.49 -21.35
C GLY A 21 7.21 17.85 -20.30
N ILE A 22 7.34 16.54 -20.01
CA ILE A 22 6.54 15.86 -18.99
C ILE A 22 7.17 16.11 -17.62
N GLY A 23 6.37 16.66 -16.70
CA GLY A 23 6.78 16.95 -15.33
C GLY A 23 6.45 15.81 -14.35
N LEU A 24 7.40 15.49 -13.46
CA LEU A 24 7.22 14.54 -12.37
C LEU A 24 7.42 15.26 -11.02
N VAL A 25 6.50 15.02 -10.08
CA VAL A 25 6.65 15.46 -8.68
C VAL A 25 6.39 14.28 -7.75
N ILE A 26 7.37 13.99 -6.89
CA ILE A 26 7.25 12.93 -5.88
C ILE A 26 7.06 13.59 -4.52
N TYR A 27 5.98 13.19 -3.84
CA TYR A 27 5.66 13.66 -2.49
C TYR A 27 5.86 12.52 -1.49
N ARG A 28 6.43 12.85 -0.33
CA ARG A 28 6.66 11.89 0.76
C ARG A 28 5.81 12.24 1.97
N LYS A 29 5.01 11.27 2.43
CA LYS A 29 4.29 11.36 3.70
C LYS A 29 5.27 11.41 4.87
N PRO A 30 4.96 12.12 5.96
CA PRO A 30 5.81 12.14 7.15
C PRO A 30 5.89 10.75 7.78
N ILE A 31 7.08 10.39 8.24
CA ILE A 31 7.36 9.10 8.90
C ILE A 31 6.80 9.07 10.33
N SER A 32 6.75 10.23 10.98
CA SER A 32 6.22 10.40 12.34
C SER A 32 4.89 11.13 12.34
N PHE A 33 3.96 10.67 13.19
CA PHE A 33 2.66 11.30 13.36
C PHE A 33 2.74 12.67 14.06
N VAL A 34 3.84 12.98 14.75
CA VAL A 34 4.00 14.20 15.57
C VAL A 34 3.73 15.47 14.75
N ARG A 35 4.15 15.48 13.48
CA ARG A 35 3.97 16.65 12.60
C ARG A 35 2.50 16.95 12.30
N TYR A 36 1.62 15.95 12.30
CA TYR A 36 0.19 16.15 12.05
C TYR A 36 -0.51 16.92 13.18
N PHE A 37 -0.07 16.73 14.43
CA PHE A 37 -0.62 17.42 15.60
C PHE A 37 -0.10 18.85 15.77
N LYS A 38 0.98 19.21 15.07
CA LYS A 38 1.56 20.57 15.08
C LYS A 38 1.09 21.45 13.90
N ARG A 39 0.07 21.02 13.17
CA ARG A 39 -0.46 21.79 12.03
C ARG A 39 -1.17 23.04 12.51
N LYS A 40 -0.83 24.19 11.92
CA LYS A 40 -1.50 25.47 12.19
C LYS A 40 -2.99 25.40 11.84
N GLU A 41 -3.31 24.76 10.71
CA GLU A 41 -4.69 24.52 10.28
C GLU A 41 -4.92 23.04 10.07
N ASN A 42 -5.98 22.51 10.67
CA ASN A 42 -6.37 21.11 10.54
C ASN A 42 -7.22 20.88 9.27
N LYS A 43 -6.70 21.30 8.12
CA LYS A 43 -7.36 21.20 6.81
C LYS A 43 -6.45 20.50 5.78
N PRO A 44 -6.77 19.27 5.33
CA PRO A 44 -7.89 18.41 5.77
C PRO A 44 -7.71 17.87 7.20
N PRO A 45 -8.82 17.56 7.91
CA PRO A 45 -8.79 17.07 9.29
C PRO A 45 -8.15 15.67 9.39
N ILE A 46 -7.80 15.24 10.60
CA ILE A 46 -7.38 13.86 10.85
C ILE A 46 -8.61 12.95 10.89
N CYS A 47 -8.52 11.77 10.28
CA CYS A 47 -9.61 10.81 10.23
C CYS A 47 -10.02 10.34 11.63
N GLY A 48 -11.33 10.41 11.91
CA GLY A 48 -11.91 9.94 13.17
C GLY A 48 -12.08 8.42 13.20
N PRO A 49 -12.50 7.84 14.34
CA PRO A 49 -12.70 6.39 14.47
C PRO A 49 -13.71 5.82 13.45
N LYS A 50 -14.74 6.59 13.10
CA LYS A 50 -15.77 6.20 12.12
C LYS A 50 -15.24 6.14 10.68
N ASP A 51 -14.22 6.94 10.37
CA ASP A 51 -13.58 7.01 9.05
C ASP A 51 -12.51 5.93 8.85
N ARG A 52 -12.19 5.17 9.92
CA ARG A 52 -11.22 4.06 9.88
C ARG A 52 -11.84 2.73 9.49
N LYS A 53 -12.99 2.72 8.80
CA LYS A 53 -13.54 1.47 8.26
C LYS A 53 -12.54 0.89 7.27
N ASN A 54 -12.02 -0.31 7.57
CA ASN A 54 -11.14 -1.08 6.70
C ASN A 54 -11.95 -1.69 5.54
N SER A 55 -12.57 -0.84 4.73
CA SER A 55 -13.20 -1.28 3.50
C SER A 55 -12.15 -1.21 2.39
N SER A 56 -11.75 -2.37 1.89
CA SER A 56 -10.69 -2.48 0.88
C SER A 56 -11.11 -1.98 -0.51
N TRP A 57 -12.41 -1.91 -0.80
CA TRP A 57 -12.96 -1.59 -2.12
C TRP A 57 -14.33 -0.90 -2.04
N TYR A 58 -14.73 -0.28 -3.16
CA TYR A 58 -16.05 0.33 -3.39
C TYR A 58 -16.49 1.35 -2.33
N VAL A 59 -15.53 2.05 -1.72
CA VAL A 59 -15.81 3.16 -0.78
C VAL A 59 -15.31 4.48 -1.32
N PRO A 60 -16.07 5.58 -1.18
CA PRO A 60 -15.60 6.91 -1.52
C PRO A 60 -14.34 7.28 -0.74
N LEU A 61 -13.45 8.06 -1.36
CA LEU A 61 -12.28 8.60 -0.68
C LEU A 61 -12.70 9.48 0.50
N SER A 62 -12.10 9.24 1.67
CA SER A 62 -12.34 10.08 2.84
C SER A 62 -11.70 11.46 2.66
N THR A 63 -12.36 12.50 3.16
CA THR A 63 -11.90 13.90 3.09
C THR A 63 -10.95 14.27 4.25
N CYS A 64 -10.26 13.27 4.82
CA CYS A 64 -9.42 13.38 6.01
C CYS A 64 -8.04 12.70 5.79
N VAL A 65 -7.09 13.01 6.67
CA VAL A 65 -5.75 12.40 6.65
C VAL A 65 -5.66 11.27 7.66
N THR A 66 -5.33 10.07 7.17
CA THR A 66 -5.01 8.91 8.01
C THR A 66 -3.61 9.04 8.58
N LEU A 67 -3.49 8.88 9.91
CA LEU A 67 -2.19 8.87 10.57
C LEU A 67 -1.37 7.64 10.14
N PRO A 68 -0.05 7.76 10.04
CA PRO A 68 0.81 6.61 9.79
C PRO A 68 0.62 5.57 10.91
N PRO A 69 0.78 4.27 10.59
CA PRO A 69 0.65 3.21 11.59
C PRO A 69 1.62 3.44 12.75
N ARG A 70 1.16 3.13 13.96
CA ARG A 70 1.99 3.15 15.18
C ARG A 70 2.90 1.93 15.32
N SER A 71 2.65 0.89 14.52
CA SER A 71 3.44 -0.35 14.51
C SER A 71 4.76 -0.19 13.76
N SER A 72 5.63 -1.19 13.88
CA SER A 72 6.83 -1.31 13.06
C SER A 72 6.48 -1.31 11.57
N TRP A 73 7.42 -0.81 10.76
CA TRP A 73 7.34 -0.99 9.31
C TRP A 73 7.32 -2.48 8.99
N PRO A 74 6.50 -2.92 8.01
CA PRO A 74 6.57 -4.28 7.51
C PRO A 74 7.96 -4.56 6.94
N LEU A 75 8.31 -5.85 6.84
CA LEU A 75 9.58 -6.29 6.28
C LEU A 75 9.87 -5.62 4.92
N PRO A 76 11.14 -5.39 4.58
CA PRO A 76 11.50 -4.87 3.27
C PRO A 76 11.05 -5.85 2.17
N TRP A 77 10.81 -5.30 0.98
CA TRP A 77 10.66 -6.11 -0.22
C TRP A 77 12.00 -6.80 -0.55
N PRO A 78 12.02 -8.08 -1.01
CA PRO A 78 10.87 -8.93 -1.33
C PRO A 78 10.32 -9.74 -0.14
N ASN A 79 11.02 -9.78 1.00
CA ASN A 79 10.62 -10.59 2.17
C ASN A 79 9.20 -10.33 2.68
N ARG A 80 8.64 -9.15 2.39
CA ARG A 80 7.24 -8.81 2.71
C ARG A 80 6.22 -9.74 2.06
N LEU A 81 6.50 -10.27 0.86
CA LEU A 81 5.56 -11.08 0.08
C LEU A 81 5.02 -12.25 0.90
N THR A 82 5.94 -13.05 1.42
CA THR A 82 5.61 -14.30 2.14
C THR A 82 5.52 -14.11 3.66
N SER A 83 5.65 -12.88 4.16
CA SER A 83 5.62 -12.60 5.59
C SER A 83 4.20 -12.35 6.06
N LYS A 84 3.83 -12.94 7.20
CA LYS A 84 2.50 -12.73 7.80
C LYS A 84 2.18 -11.24 7.94
N PRO A 85 1.08 -10.75 7.34
CA PRO A 85 0.69 -9.36 7.49
C PRO A 85 0.25 -9.06 8.94
N PRO A 86 0.63 -7.90 9.51
CA PRO A 86 0.27 -7.54 10.88
C PRO A 86 -1.25 -7.53 11.17
N SER A 87 -2.07 -7.35 10.15
CA SER A 87 -3.54 -7.41 10.25
C SER A 87 -4.09 -8.78 10.65
N LEU A 88 -3.33 -9.86 10.45
CA LEU A 88 -3.73 -11.22 10.80
C LEU A 88 -3.22 -11.68 12.18
N ALA A 89 -2.49 -10.82 12.91
CA ALA A 89 -1.82 -11.21 14.16
C ALA A 89 -2.75 -11.77 15.26
N THR A 90 -4.05 -11.45 15.22
CA THR A 90 -5.02 -11.85 16.25
C THR A 90 -5.94 -12.99 15.82
N ASN A 91 -5.80 -13.54 14.61
CA ASN A 91 -6.67 -14.60 14.10
C ASN A 91 -5.82 -15.80 13.62
N PRO A 92 -5.67 -16.85 14.46
CA PRO A 92 -4.88 -18.03 14.12
C PRO A 92 -5.36 -18.77 12.87
N GLU A 93 -6.68 -18.86 12.65
CA GLU A 93 -7.25 -19.54 11.48
C GLU A 93 -6.92 -18.77 10.19
N ALA A 94 -6.99 -17.44 10.23
CA ALA A 94 -6.62 -16.60 9.09
C ALA A 94 -5.11 -16.63 8.81
N GLU A 95 -4.29 -16.78 9.85
CA GLU A 95 -2.85 -17.02 9.70
C GLU A 95 -2.56 -18.38 9.03
N GLU A 96 -3.25 -19.44 9.43
CA GLU A 96 -3.12 -20.75 8.78
C GLU A 96 -3.54 -20.70 7.31
N MET A 97 -4.67 -20.04 7.01
CA MET A 97 -5.13 -19.82 5.63
C MET A 97 -4.12 -19.02 4.81
N PHE A 98 -3.52 -17.97 5.39
CA PHE A 98 -2.45 -17.20 4.75
C PHE A 98 -1.29 -18.09 4.29
N TYR A 99 -0.77 -18.96 5.17
CA TYR A 99 0.33 -19.84 4.77
C TYR A 99 -0.08 -20.87 3.72
N LYS A 100 -1.29 -21.45 3.82
CA LYS A 100 -1.81 -22.38 2.81
C LYS A 100 -1.94 -21.71 1.44
N ASP A 101 -2.55 -20.53 1.40
CA ASP A 101 -2.71 -19.77 0.16
C ASP A 101 -1.34 -19.36 -0.41
N THR A 102 -0.41 -18.89 0.43
CA THR A 102 0.95 -18.50 -0.01
C THR A 102 1.68 -19.67 -0.68
N ILE A 103 1.60 -20.87 -0.09
CA ILE A 103 2.21 -22.09 -0.68
C ILE A 103 1.52 -22.45 -1.99
N HIS A 104 0.18 -22.43 -2.01
CA HIS A 104 -0.61 -22.74 -3.21
C HIS A 104 -0.27 -21.81 -4.38
N TRP A 105 -0.25 -20.49 -4.13
CA TRP A 105 0.05 -19.48 -5.15
C TRP A 105 1.50 -19.52 -5.61
N SER A 106 2.46 -19.77 -4.71
CA SER A 106 3.86 -19.95 -5.10
C SER A 106 4.02 -21.12 -6.08
N ALA A 107 3.33 -22.24 -5.84
CA ALA A 107 3.35 -23.39 -6.74
C ALA A 107 2.65 -23.07 -8.08
N LEU A 108 1.44 -22.49 -8.03
CA LEU A 108 0.66 -22.15 -9.23
C LEU A 108 1.40 -21.15 -10.14
N VAL A 109 2.04 -20.13 -9.57
CA VAL A 109 2.84 -19.15 -10.32
C VAL A 109 4.01 -19.81 -11.03
N SER A 110 4.75 -20.67 -10.33
CA SER A 110 5.84 -21.45 -10.94
C SER A 110 5.30 -22.35 -12.04
N ASP A 111 4.33 -23.19 -11.73
CA ASP A 111 3.98 -24.35 -12.53
C ASP A 111 3.07 -24.01 -13.70
N ALA A 112 2.14 -23.07 -13.54
CA ALA A 112 1.17 -22.72 -14.57
C ALA A 112 1.52 -21.42 -15.29
N TYR A 113 1.87 -20.37 -14.55
CA TYR A 113 2.01 -19.04 -15.13
C TYR A 113 3.37 -18.81 -15.77
N ILE A 114 4.47 -19.00 -15.03
CA ILE A 114 5.82 -18.73 -15.55
C ILE A 114 6.20 -19.74 -16.63
N ASN A 115 5.98 -21.03 -16.36
CA ASN A 115 6.49 -22.10 -17.23
C ASN A 115 5.55 -22.45 -18.40
N ASN A 116 4.24 -22.27 -18.24
CA ASN A 116 3.25 -22.88 -19.15
C ASN A 116 2.24 -21.88 -19.75
N ALA A 117 2.22 -20.62 -19.32
CA ALA A 117 1.34 -19.63 -19.93
C ALA A 117 2.00 -19.02 -21.17
N ALA A 118 1.25 -18.92 -22.27
CA ALA A 118 1.65 -18.18 -23.47
C ALA A 118 1.59 -16.66 -23.25
N ILE A 119 2.18 -16.18 -22.15
CA ILE A 119 2.22 -14.78 -21.73
C ILE A 119 3.63 -14.26 -21.94
N ASN A 120 3.75 -13.15 -22.67
CA ASN A 120 5.01 -12.42 -22.72
C ASN A 120 5.21 -11.61 -21.43
N TRP A 121 5.78 -12.24 -20.41
CA TRP A 121 6.01 -11.64 -19.09
C TRP A 121 6.81 -10.33 -19.14
N SER A 122 7.66 -10.12 -20.16
CA SER A 122 8.40 -8.84 -20.32
C SER A 122 7.51 -7.64 -20.63
N SER A 123 6.30 -7.86 -21.14
CA SER A 123 5.31 -6.83 -21.43
C SER A 123 4.36 -6.56 -20.26
N VAL A 124 4.36 -7.43 -19.25
CA VAL A 124 3.45 -7.38 -18.10
C VAL A 124 4.18 -6.74 -16.92
N ARG A 125 3.61 -5.67 -16.36
CA ARG A 125 4.22 -4.99 -15.21
C ARG A 125 3.71 -5.47 -13.86
N ASN A 126 2.44 -5.83 -13.75
CA ASN A 126 1.81 -6.34 -12.53
C ASN A 126 0.65 -7.28 -12.91
N VAL A 127 0.46 -8.34 -12.13
CA VAL A 127 -0.71 -9.22 -12.20
C VAL A 127 -1.32 -9.28 -10.80
N MET A 128 -2.64 -9.25 -10.73
CA MET A 128 -3.39 -9.41 -9.49
C MET A 128 -4.51 -10.39 -9.74
N ASP A 129 -4.50 -11.52 -9.04
CA ASP A 129 -5.62 -12.45 -9.02
C ASP A 129 -6.56 -12.09 -7.87
N MET A 130 -7.81 -11.77 -8.20
CA MET A 130 -8.81 -11.34 -7.23
C MET A 130 -9.37 -12.51 -6.39
N ASN A 131 -9.04 -13.75 -6.76
CA ASN A 131 -9.40 -14.96 -6.05
C ASN A 131 -8.24 -15.52 -5.21
N ALA A 132 -7.16 -14.75 -5.02
CA ALA A 132 -5.97 -15.23 -4.32
C ALA A 132 -6.15 -15.47 -2.81
N GLY A 133 -7.30 -15.08 -2.24
CA GLY A 133 -7.54 -15.20 -0.80
C GLY A 133 -6.53 -14.35 -0.03
N TYR A 134 -5.75 -15.00 0.83
CA TYR A 134 -4.64 -14.38 1.56
C TYR A 134 -3.28 -14.55 0.87
N GLY A 135 -3.23 -15.29 -0.24
CA GLY A 135 -1.99 -15.64 -0.91
C GLY A 135 -1.38 -14.50 -1.73
N GLY A 136 -0.05 -14.44 -1.70
CA GLY A 136 0.79 -13.50 -2.44
C GLY A 136 2.26 -13.77 -2.20
#